data_AF-A0A3E4VUC9-F1
#
_entry.id   AF-A0A3E4VUC9-F1
#
_cell.length_a   1.000
_cell.length_b   1.000
_cell.length_c   1.000
_cell.angle_alpha   90.00
_cell.angle_beta   90.00
_cell.angle_gamma   90.00
#
_symmetry.space_group_name_H-M   'P 1'
#
loop_
_entity.id
_entity.type
_entity.pdbx_description
1 polymer ?
#
loop_
_entity_poly.entity_id
_entity_poly.type
_entity_poly.pdbx_seq_one_letter_code
_entity_poly.pdbx_strand_id
1 'polypeptide(L)' 'MGYAVLHLEKAKGADGAMSTHIERTVHPKNADRTRTHLNRELVRFPEGVKNRTQA' A
#
# COMPACT_ATOMS: atom_id res chain seq x y z
N MET A 1 -23.76 -13.09 4.02
CA MET A 1 -23.07 -13.56 2.80
C MET A 1 -22.06 -12.48 2.40
N GLY A 2 -20.82 -12.86 2.09
CA GLY A 2 -19.80 -11.92 1.62
C GLY A 2 -19.80 -11.81 0.09
N TYR A 3 -19.28 -10.71 -0.44
CA TYR A 3 -19.08 -10.50 -1.87
C TYR A 3 -17.58 -10.44 -2.17
N ALA A 4 -17.17 -10.93 -3.34
CA ALA A 4 -15.85 -10.64 -3.86
C ALA A 4 -15.83 -9.19 -4.38
N VAL A 5 -14.81 -8.42 -4.01
CA VAL A 5 -14.62 -7.05 -4.47
C VAL A 5 -13.26 -6.97 -5.15
N LEU A 6 -13.26 -6.56 -6.42
CA LEU A 6 -12.05 -6.30 -7.20
C LEU A 6 -12.20 -4.95 -7.91
N HIS A 7 -11.28 -4.04 -7.61
CA HIS A 7 -11.16 -2.76 -8.28
C HIS A 7 -9.69 -2.56 -8.67
N LEU A 8 -9.43 -2.23 -9.93
CA LEU A 8 -8.08 -1.98 -10.43
C LEU A 8 -7.99 -0.51 -10.84
N GLU A 9 -7.10 0.24 -10.19
CA GLU A 9 -6.83 1.64 -10.51
C GLU A 9 -5.45 1.75 -11.16
N LYS A 10 -5.38 2.38 -12.34
CA LYS A 10 -4.10 2.64 -13.00
C LYS A 10 -3.36 3.75 -12.24
N ALA A 11 -2.14 3.48 -11.82
CA ALA A 11 -1.29 4.48 -11.20
C ALA A 11 -0.88 5.53 -12.26
N LYS A 12 -1.56 6.69 -12.26
CA LYS A 12 -1.33 7.81 -13.20
C LYS A 12 -0.43 8.87 -12.57
N GLY A 13 0.78 8.49 -12.13
CA GLY A 13 1.72 9.41 -11.47
C GLY A 13 1.37 9.72 -10.01
N ALA A 14 0.47 8.94 -9.39
CA ALA A 14 0.13 9.01 -7.97
C ALA A 14 0.95 8.03 -7.12
N ASP A 15 2.06 7.51 -7.66
CA ASP A 15 2.85 6.42 -7.08
C ASP A 15 3.39 6.77 -5.70
N GLY A 16 3.82 8.02 -5.49
CA GLY A 16 4.28 8.49 -4.19
C GLY A 16 3.19 8.51 -3.12
N ALA A 17 2.02 9.07 -3.43
CA ALA A 17 0.90 9.13 -2.48
C ALA A 17 0.35 7.74 -2.18
N MET A 18 0.24 6.86 -3.19
CA MET A 18 -0.20 5.49 -2.96
C MET A 18 0.83 4.71 -2.14
N SER A 19 2.13 4.92 -2.39
CA SER A 19 3.21 4.29 -1.61
C SER A 19 3.16 4.71 -0.14
N THR A 20 2.98 6.00 0.18
CA THR A 20 2.86 6.45 1.57
C THR A 20 1.62 5.91 2.28
N HIS A 21 0.52 5.70 1.53
CA HIS A 21 -0.68 5.05 2.05
C HIS A 21 -0.48 3.55 2.33
N ILE A 22 0.22 2.82 1.45
CA ILE A 22 0.52 1.39 1.62
C ILE A 22 1.49 1.18 2.79
N GLU A 23 2.58 1.95 2.82
CA GLU A 23 3.63 1.87 3.84
C GLU A 23 3.20 2.49 5.19
N ARG A 24 2.01 3.09 5.24
CA ARG A 24 1.42 3.72 6.43
C ARG A 24 2.27 4.83 7.04
N THR A 25 3.01 5.56 6.20
CA THR A 25 3.66 6.83 6.61
C THR A 25 2.66 7.97 6.71
N VAL A 26 1.52 7.86 6.00
CA VAL A 26 0.33 8.72 6.17
C VAL A 26 -0.82 7.93 6.77
N HIS A 27 -1.47 8.50 7.79
CA HIS A 27 -2.60 7.88 8.49
C HIS A 27 -3.92 8.57 8.14
N PRO A 28 -4.80 7.95 7.33
CA PRO A 28 -6.12 8.50 7.08
C PRO A 28 -7.00 8.40 8.33
N LYS A 29 -8.05 9.23 8.41
CA LYS A 29 -8.95 9.32 9.58
C LYS A 29 -9.61 7.99 9.98
N ASN A 30 -9.76 7.06 9.04
CA ASN A 30 -10.36 5.74 9.24
C ASN A 30 -9.35 4.61 9.53
N ALA A 31 -8.05 4.91 9.62
CA ALA A 31 -7.04 3.91 9.97
C ALA A 31 -6.72 3.94 11.47
N ASP A 32 -6.86 2.78 12.12
CA ASP A 32 -6.47 2.59 13.52
C ASP A 32 -4.96 2.31 13.60
N ARG A 33 -4.21 3.29 14.14
CA ARG A 33 -2.74 3.20 14.29
C ARG A 33 -2.31 2.05 15.19
N THR A 34 -3.15 1.64 16.15
CA THR A 34 -2.81 0.54 17.07
C THR A 34 -2.74 -0.81 16.35
N ARG A 35 -3.36 -0.92 15.16
CA ARG A 35 -3.43 -2.15 14.37
C ARG A 35 -2.43 -2.22 13.21
N THR A 36 -1.70 -1.14 12.91
CA THR A 36 -0.74 -1.09 11.79
C THR A 36 0.30 -2.20 11.84
N HIS A 37 0.71 -2.62 13.03
CA HIS A 37 1.67 -3.71 13.25
C HIS A 37 1.20 -5.08 12.74
N LEU A 38 -0.09 -5.23 12.44
CA LEU A 38 -0.68 -6.46 11.91
C LEU A 38 -0.56 -6.58 10.38
N ASN A 39 -0.22 -5.49 9.68
CA ASN A 39 -0.07 -5.49 8.22
C ASN A 39 1.09 -6.40 7.79
N ARG A 40 0.97 -7.01 6.62
CA ARG A 40 1.99 -7.92 6.05
C ARG A 40 2.24 -7.58 4.59
N GLU A 41 3.52 -7.59 4.21
CA GLU A 41 3.93 -7.57 2.82
C GLU A 41 3.98 -9.01 2.29
N LEU A 42 3.26 -9.27 1.20
CA LEU A 42 3.14 -10.61 0.61
C LEU A 42 4.13 -10.85 -0.54
N VAL A 43 4.75 -9.78 -1.05
CA VAL A 43 5.69 -9.81 -2.16
C VAL A 43 6.95 -9.04 -1.80
N ARG A 44 8.09 -9.49 -2.32
CA ARG A 44 9.37 -8.80 -2.15
C ARG A 44 9.69 -7.97 -3.37
N PHE A 45 10.41 -6.87 -3.17
CA PHE A 45 10.96 -6.13 -4.29
C PHE A 45 12.00 -6.96 -5.06
N PRO A 46 12.11 -6.76 -6.39
CA PRO A 46 13.21 -7.31 -7.17
C PRO A 46 14.58 -6.87 -6.65
N GLU A 47 15.62 -7.60 -7.05
CA GLU A 47 17.00 -7.21 -6.76
C GLU A 47 17.30 -5.80 -7.29
N GLY A 48 17.97 -4.98 -6.49
CA GLY A 48 18.30 -3.59 -6.82
C GLY A 48 17.19 -2.56 -6.58
N VAL A 49 15.94 -2.99 -6.32
CA VAL A 49 14.80 -2.10 -6.03
C VAL A 49 14.58 -2.01 -4.52
N LYS A 50 14.70 -0.80 -3.94
CA LYS A 50 14.60 -0.59 -2.49
C LYS A 50 13.22 -0.14 -2.02
N ASN A 51 12.40 0.42 -2.91
CA ASN A 51 11.07 0.90 -2.58
C ASN A 51 10.16 0.96 -3.82
N ARG A 52 8.87 1.25 -3.59
CA ARG A 52 7.82 1.28 -4.63
C ARG A 52 7.97 2.42 -5.65
N THR A 53 8.71 3.48 -5.31
CA THR A 53 8.92 4.64 -6.19
C THR A 53 10.12 4.50 -7.14
N GLN A 54 10.91 3.43 -6.99
CA GLN A 54 12.08 3.13 -7.82
C GLN A 54 11.77 2.16 -8.98
N ALA A 55 10.54 1.67 -9.06
CA ALA A 55 10.09 0.74 -10.10
C ALA A 55 9.68 1.48 -11.38
#